data_AF-A0A955BSE0-F1
#
_entry.id   AF-A0A955BSE0-F1
#
_cell.length_a   1.000
_cell.length_b   1.000
_cell.length_c   1.000
_cell.angle_alpha   90.00
_cell.angle_beta   90.00
_cell.angle_gamma   90.00
#
_symmetry.space_group_name_H-M   'P 1'
#
loop_
_entity.id
_entity.type
_entity.pdbx_description
1 polymer ?
#
loop_
_entity_poly.entity_id
_entity_poly.type
_entity_poly.pdbx_seq_one_letter_code
_entity_poly.pdbx_strand_id
1 'polypeptide(L)'
;MGPLDETIRLLDGQPSSLQQLFRVRRSPQGATVHRAGMQAQIRESGDAFVEVAYEHAPHEQTRERLLPAEAVRLLMAVIQRDNLCKIDRSSAEHLHAREAALRADSNVQMD
;
A
#
# COMPACT_ATOMS: atom_id res chain seq x y z
N MET A 1 -14.40 7.90 -17.62
CA MET A 1 -14.19 7.52 -16.21
C MET A 1 -13.48 6.19 -16.25
N GLY A 2 -12.22 6.14 -15.80
CA GLY A 2 -11.37 4.94 -15.95
C GLY A 2 -11.63 3.89 -14.87
N PRO A 3 -11.04 2.68 -15.00
CA PRO A 3 -11.19 1.61 -14.01
C PRO A 3 -10.68 2.02 -12.61
N LEU A 4 -9.68 2.91 -12.52
CA LEU A 4 -9.24 3.48 -11.25
C LEU A 4 -10.30 4.40 -10.63
N ASP A 5 -10.89 5.29 -11.42
CA ASP A 5 -11.95 6.19 -10.94
C ASP A 5 -13.17 5.40 -10.46
N GLU A 6 -13.53 4.33 -11.18
CA GLU A 6 -14.61 3.44 -10.76
C GLU A 6 -14.28 2.73 -9.44
N THR A 7 -13.06 2.21 -9.30
CA THR A 7 -12.60 1.59 -8.04
C THR A 7 -12.71 2.57 -6.87
N ILE A 8 -12.28 3.82 -7.06
CA ILE A 8 -12.35 4.86 -6.03
C ILE A 8 -13.80 5.22 -5.73
N ARG A 9 -14.65 5.40 -6.73
CA ARG A 9 -16.08 5.64 -6.55
C ARG A 9 -16.76 4.53 -5.73
N LEU A 10 -16.39 3.27 -5.97
CA LEU A 10 -16.93 2.12 -5.24
C LEU A 10 -16.43 2.06 -3.79
N LEU A 11 -15.18 2.48 -3.53
CA LEU A 11 -14.66 2.66 -2.16
C LEU A 11 -15.38 3.81 -1.44
N ASP A 12 -15.61 4.93 -2.12
CA ASP A 12 -16.36 6.07 -1.60
C ASP A 12 -17.85 5.74 -1.42
N GLY A 13 -18.36 4.69 -2.06
CA GLY A 13 -19.72 4.18 -1.90
C GLY A 13 -19.93 3.24 -0.70
N GLN A 14 -18.89 2.92 0.06
CA GLN A 14 -19.00 2.02 1.21
C GLN A 14 -19.78 2.67 2.38
N PRO A 15 -20.43 1.88 3.26
CA PRO A 15 -21.04 2.38 4.48
C PRO A 15 -20.07 3.23 5.31
N SER A 16 -20.59 4.28 5.97
CA SER A 16 -19.75 5.22 6.73
C SER A 16 -18.93 4.54 7.84
N SER A 17 -19.41 3.45 8.41
CA SER A 17 -18.66 2.64 9.39
C SER A 17 -17.38 2.04 8.80
N LEU A 18 -17.38 1.68 7.52
CA LEU A 18 -16.21 1.15 6.82
C LEU A 18 -15.31 2.26 6.29
N GLN A 19 -15.88 3.36 5.81
CA GLN A 19 -15.12 4.51 5.32
C GLN A 19 -14.22 5.12 6.41
N GLN A 20 -14.64 5.07 7.68
CA GLN A 20 -13.82 5.55 8.80
C GLN A 20 -12.56 4.73 9.04
N LEU A 21 -12.49 3.51 8.50
CA LEU A 21 -11.37 2.59 8.69
C LEU A 21 -10.21 2.89 7.73
N PHE A 22 -10.43 3.61 6.64
CA PHE A 22 -9.40 3.85 5.63
C PHE A 22 -9.44 5.26 5.06
N ARG A 23 -8.35 5.65 4.40
CA ARG A 23 -8.28 6.90 3.62
C ARG A 23 -7.72 6.61 2.25
N VAL A 24 -8.32 7.20 1.22
CA VAL A 24 -7.81 7.14 -0.15
C VAL A 24 -7.06 8.43 -0.47
N ARG A 25 -5.80 8.31 -0.91
CA ARG A 25 -5.01 9.43 -1.45
C ARG A 25 -4.76 9.19 -2.93
N ARG A 26 -5.19 10.12 -3.78
CA ARG A 26 -4.86 10.09 -5.22
C ARG A 26 -3.45 10.63 -5.47
N SER A 27 -2.80 10.11 -6.49
CA SER A 27 -1.54 10.61 -7.05
C SER A 27 -1.61 10.56 -8.58
N PRO A 28 -0.69 11.23 -9.31
CA PRO A 28 -0.63 11.12 -10.77
C PRO A 28 -0.40 9.68 -11.29
N GLN A 29 0.07 8.77 -10.43
CA GLN A 29 0.41 7.39 -10.77
C GLN A 29 -0.70 6.40 -10.38
N GLY A 30 -1.75 6.85 -9.67
CA GLY A 30 -2.81 5.99 -9.19
C GLY A 30 -3.48 6.48 -7.90
N ALA A 31 -3.79 5.56 -7.01
CA ALA A 31 -4.29 5.86 -5.68
C ALA A 31 -3.63 4.96 -4.63
N THR A 32 -3.66 5.43 -3.39
CA THR A 32 -3.16 4.70 -2.24
C THR A 32 -4.23 4.66 -1.16
N VAL A 33 -4.55 3.46 -0.69
CA VAL A 33 -5.47 3.24 0.43
C VAL A 33 -4.65 3.02 1.69
N HIS A 34 -4.96 3.78 2.74
CA HIS A 34 -4.27 3.76 4.02
C HIS A 34 -5.20 3.32 5.16
N ARG A 35 -4.75 2.43 6.03
CA ARG A 35 -5.41 2.08 7.29
C ARG A 35 -4.38 1.72 8.36
N ALA A 36 -4.37 2.41 9.51
CA ALA A 36 -3.64 1.98 10.72
C ALA A 36 -2.21 1.41 10.50
N GLY A 37 -1.43 2.00 9.58
CA GLY A 37 -0.07 1.55 9.21
C GLY A 37 0.01 0.72 7.93
N MET A 38 -1.10 0.09 7.50
CA MET A 38 -1.20 -0.62 6.23
C MET A 38 -1.36 0.33 5.04
N GLN A 39 -0.80 -0.09 3.91
CA GLN A 39 -0.89 0.59 2.63
C GLN A 39 -1.19 -0.41 1.49
N ALA A 40 -2.16 -0.07 0.64
CA ALA A 40 -2.37 -0.72 -0.64
C ALA A 40 -2.34 0.32 -1.76
N GLN A 41 -1.62 0.04 -2.85
CA GLN A 41 -1.54 0.88 -4.03
C GLN A 41 -2.46 0.35 -5.11
N ILE A 42 -3.10 1.26 -5.85
CA ILE A 42 -4.00 0.96 -6.95
C ILE A 42 -3.53 1.77 -8.14
N ARG A 43 -3.33 1.11 -9.29
CA ARG A 43 -3.01 1.79 -10.55
C ARG A 43 -3.78 1.17 -11.71
N GLU A 44 -4.01 1.94 -12.76
CA GLU A 44 -4.62 1.40 -13.98
C GLU A 44 -3.68 0.39 -14.64
N SER A 45 -4.25 -0.70 -15.17
CA SER A 45 -3.51 -1.80 -15.78
C SER A 45 -4.25 -2.31 -17.03
N GLY A 46 -4.33 -1.46 -18.05
CA GLY A 46 -5.07 -1.70 -19.29
C GLY A 46 -6.55 -1.34 -19.20
N ASP A 47 -7.30 -1.64 -20.27
CA ASP A 47 -8.58 -0.98 -20.58
C ASP A 47 -9.71 -1.14 -19.55
N ALA A 48 -9.70 -2.21 -18.74
CA ALA A 48 -10.77 -2.49 -17.79
C ALA A 48 -10.27 -2.94 -16.40
N PHE A 49 -8.96 -2.94 -16.18
CA PHE A 49 -8.38 -3.54 -14.99
C PHE A 49 -7.61 -2.51 -14.17
N VAL A 50 -7.57 -2.78 -12.87
CA VAL A 50 -6.64 -2.14 -11.94
C VAL A 50 -5.67 -3.19 -11.43
N GLU A 51 -4.44 -2.77 -11.18
CA GLU A 51 -3.50 -3.54 -10.37
C GLU A 51 -3.59 -3.04 -8.93
N VAL A 52 -3.80 -3.96 -7.99
CA VAL A 52 -3.73 -3.70 -6.56
C VAL A 52 -2.45 -4.33 -6.04
N ALA A 53 -1.57 -3.50 -5.48
CA ALA A 53 -0.34 -3.94 -4.83
C ALA A 53 -0.46 -3.71 -3.32
N TYR A 54 -0.32 -4.77 -2.53
CA TYR A 54 -0.45 -4.70 -1.08
C TYR A 54 0.56 -5.64 -0.40
N GLU A 55 0.88 -5.33 0.84
CA GLU A 55 1.76 -6.17 1.65
C GLU A 55 0.90 -7.20 2.41
N HIS A 56 1.21 -8.49 2.23
CA HIS A 56 0.50 -9.58 2.90
C HIS A 56 1.34 -10.29 3.97
N ALA A 57 2.67 -10.13 3.91
CA ALA A 57 3.66 -10.57 4.89
C ALA A 57 4.82 -9.55 4.91
N PRO A 58 5.63 -9.47 5.99
CA PRO A 58 6.70 -8.48 6.07
C PRO A 58 7.64 -8.58 4.88
N HIS A 59 7.80 -7.48 4.15
CA HIS A 59 8.62 -7.37 2.94
C HIS A 59 8.12 -8.20 1.73
N GLU A 60 6.94 -8.79 1.79
CA GLU A 60 6.34 -9.54 0.69
C GLU A 60 5.15 -8.78 0.09
N GLN A 61 5.36 -8.28 -1.13
CA GLN A 61 4.35 -7.53 -1.87
C GLN A 61 3.62 -8.47 -2.83
N THR A 62 2.30 -8.62 -2.65
CA THR A 62 1.43 -9.25 -3.66
C THR A 62 0.92 -8.19 -4.63
N ARG A 63 0.78 -8.58 -5.91
CA ARG A 63 0.15 -7.77 -6.94
C ARG A 63 -0.94 -8.58 -7.62
N GLU A 64 -2.14 -8.02 -7.66
CA GLU A 64 -3.27 -8.65 -8.32
C GLU A 64 -3.86 -7.71 -9.37
N ARG A 65 -4.11 -8.23 -10.57
CA ARG A 65 -4.79 -7.52 -11.64
C ARG A 65 -6.26 -7.94 -11.66
N LEU A 66 -7.14 -7.01 -11.36
CA LEU A 66 -8.55 -7.29 -11.04
C LEU A 66 -9.47 -6.29 -11.73
N LEU A 67 -10.73 -6.67 -11.90
CA LEU A 67 -11.78 -5.70 -12.25
C LEU A 67 -12.05 -4.75 -11.07
N PRO A 68 -12.57 -3.54 -11.29
CA PRO A 68 -12.81 -2.57 -10.22
C PRO A 68 -13.60 -3.11 -9.03
N ALA A 69 -14.67 -3.86 -9.27
CA ALA A 69 -15.49 -4.46 -8.21
C ALA A 69 -14.75 -5.55 -7.42
N GLU A 70 -13.85 -6.30 -8.05
CA GLU A 70 -13.00 -7.30 -7.40
C GLU A 70 -11.90 -6.65 -6.58
N ALA A 71 -11.27 -5.61 -7.12
CA ALA A 71 -10.28 -4.81 -6.41
C ALA A 71 -10.86 -4.21 -5.12
N VAL A 72 -12.09 -3.68 -5.16
CA VAL A 72 -12.77 -3.16 -3.95
C VAL A 72 -13.00 -4.28 -2.94
N ARG A 73 -13.47 -5.46 -3.38
CA ARG A 73 -13.67 -6.61 -2.47
C ARG A 73 -12.37 -7.05 -1.80
N LEU A 74 -11.27 -7.14 -2.58
CA LEU A 74 -9.94 -7.45 -2.06
C LEU A 74 -9.48 -6.39 -1.05
N LEU A 75 -9.54 -5.11 -1.42
CA LEU A 75 -9.16 -4.00 -0.56
C LEU A 75 -9.97 -3.99 0.73
N MET A 76 -11.28 -4.24 0.67
CA MET A 76 -12.10 -4.32 1.87
C MET A 76 -11.74 -5.51 2.76
N ALA A 77 -11.44 -6.67 2.18
CA ALA A 77 -10.94 -7.81 2.93
C ALA A 77 -9.59 -7.52 3.60
N VAL A 78 -8.70 -6.80 2.90
CA VAL A 78 -7.39 -6.36 3.43
C VAL A 78 -7.58 -5.36 4.57
N ILE A 79 -8.42 -4.34 4.38
CA ILE A 79 -8.72 -3.29 5.38
C ILE A 79 -9.36 -3.89 6.63
N GLN A 80 -10.31 -4.81 6.49
CA GLN A 80 -11.03 -5.37 7.65
C GLN A 80 -10.21 -6.39 8.44
N ARG A 81 -9.08 -6.86 7.90
CA ARG A 81 -8.24 -7.85 8.57
C ARG A 81 -7.17 -7.14 9.40
N ASP A 82 -7.39 -7.04 10.71
CA ASP A 82 -6.54 -6.31 11.68
C ASP A 82 -5.07 -6.76 11.78
N ASN A 83 -4.69 -7.86 11.13
CA ASN A 83 -3.38 -8.51 11.29
C ASN A 83 -2.59 -8.70 9.98
N LEU A 84 -2.93 -8.02 8.89
CA LEU A 84 -2.10 -7.98 7.69
C LEU A 84 -0.94 -6.99 7.92
N CYS A 85 0.06 -7.43 8.69
CA CYS A 85 1.38 -6.83 8.87
C CYS A 85 1.42 -5.31 9.10
N LYS A 86 1.38 -4.92 10.39
CA LYS A 86 1.78 -3.59 10.85
C LYS A 86 3.27 -3.37 10.52
N ILE A 87 3.58 -2.63 9.46
CA ILE A 87 4.90 -2.01 9.32
C ILE A 87 4.79 -0.56 9.80
N ASP A 88 5.39 -0.33 10.95
CA ASP A 88 5.71 0.99 11.46
C ASP A 88 6.75 1.63 10.53
N ARG A 89 6.39 2.72 9.86
CA ARG A 89 7.27 3.41 8.89
C ARG A 89 8.56 3.95 9.52
N SER A 90 8.63 4.01 10.85
CA SER A 90 9.81 4.46 11.58
C SER A 90 10.98 3.46 11.58
N SER A 91 10.77 2.20 11.19
CA SER A 91 11.85 1.20 11.14
C SER A 91 12.68 1.24 9.86
N ALA A 92 12.12 1.75 8.74
CA ALA A 92 12.82 1.82 7.47
C ALA A 92 13.88 2.94 7.42
N GLU A 93 13.63 4.08 8.07
CA GLU A 93 14.61 5.17 8.16
C GLU A 93 15.76 4.85 9.12
N HIS A 94 15.53 4.02 10.15
CA HIS A 94 16.60 3.58 11.06
C HIS A 94 17.51 2.51 10.46
N LEU A 95 17.01 1.65 9.56
CA LEU A 95 17.84 0.61 8.95
C LEU A 95 18.88 1.21 7.99
N HIS A 96 18.49 2.23 7.21
CA HIS A 96 19.40 2.94 6.31
C HIS A 96 20.45 3.78 7.05
N ALA A 97 20.09 4.40 8.19
CA ALA A 97 21.04 5.15 9.00
C ALA A 97 22.11 4.24 9.64
N ARG A 98 21.75 3.02 10.03
CA ARG A 98 22.67 2.06 10.68
C ARG A 98 23.64 1.41 9.68
N GLU A 99 23.20 1.12 8.46
CA GLU A 99 24.10 0.61 7.41
C GLU A 99 25.08 1.69 6.90
N ALA A 100 24.67 2.95 6.86
CA ALA A 100 25.56 4.06 6.54
C ALA A 100 26.64 4.29 7.62
N ALA A 101 26.28 4.16 8.90
CA ALA A 101 27.22 4.29 10.02
C ALA A 101 28.26 3.16 10.04
N LEU A 102 27.85 1.91 9.79
CA LEU A 102 28.77 0.76 9.75
C LEU A 102 29.77 0.80 8.58
N ARG A 103 29.40 1.44 7.45
CA ARG A 103 30.32 1.64 6.32
C ARG A 103 31.32 2.79 6.55
N ALA A 104 30.98 3.78 7.38
CA ALA A 104 31.89 4.88 7.69
C ALA A 104 33.04 4.45 8.62
N ASP A 105 32.79 3.56 9.58
CA ASP A 105 33.82 3.08 10.51
C ASP A 105 34.81 2.07 9.88
N SER A 106 34.41 1.37 8.81
CA SER A 106 35.28 0.39 8.14
C SER A 106 36.37 1.01 7.26
N ASN A 107 36.34 2.34 7.05
CA ASN A 107 37.29 3.05 6.18
C ASN A 107 38.41 3.78 6.94
N VAL A 108 38.46 3.68 8.28
CA VAL A 108 39.46 4.37 9.13
C VAL A 108 40.62 3.44 9.54
N GLN A 109 40.62 2.17 9.10
CA GLN A 109 41.57 1.16 9.58
C GLN A 109 42.49 0.57 8.50
N MET A 110 42.75 1.33 7.44
CA MET A 110 43.86 1.07 6.51
C MET A 110 44.68 2.35 6.30
N ASP A 111 45.45 2.72 7.32
CA ASP A 111 46.70 3.48 7.19
C ASP A 111 47.79 2.70 7.96
#